data_AF-A0A7V9CDS2-F1
#
_entry.id   AF-A0A7V9CDS2-F1
#
_cell.length_a   1.000
_cell.length_b   1.000
_cell.length_c   1.000
_cell.angle_alpha   90.00
_cell.angle_beta   90.00
_cell.angle_gamma   90.00
#
_symmetry.space_group_name_H-M   'P 1'
#
loop_
_entity.id
_entity.type
_entity.pdbx_description
1 polymer ?
#
loop_
_entity_poly.entity_id
_entity_poly.type
_entity_poly.pdbx_seq_one_letter_code
_entity_poly.pdbx_strand_id
1 'polypeptide(L)'
;MIDDAALFRALEWLKDNAKPAAEARAERLFIEEQLPHLRARIAVECMAAGDSAAAADMKAKASDAYKIALDGLRAAVEKDEYMRFQRTRADAIIEIWRSLSANQRSIAKAV
;
A
#
# COMPACT_ATOMS: atom_id res chain seq x y z
N MET A 1 5.04 12.93 -25.22
CA MET A 1 4.22 12.01 -26.03
C MET A 1 4.47 10.61 -25.48
N ILE A 2 3.44 9.79 -25.29
CA ILE A 2 3.67 8.38 -24.90
C ILE A 2 4.19 7.67 -26.13
N ASP A 3 5.46 7.27 -26.07
CA ASP A 3 6.16 6.49 -27.07
C ASP A 3 6.23 5.02 -26.65
N ASP A 4 6.70 4.16 -27.56
CA ASP A 4 6.84 2.72 -27.28
C ASP A 4 7.80 2.45 -26.12
N ALA A 5 8.81 3.31 -25.92
CA ALA A 5 9.71 3.22 -24.78
C ALA A 5 8.98 3.43 -23.45
N ALA A 6 8.03 4.37 -23.37
CA ALA A 6 7.20 4.57 -22.19
C ALA A 6 6.26 3.37 -21.94
N LEU A 7 5.75 2.74 -23.00
CA LEU A 7 4.94 1.52 -22.89
C LEU A 7 5.76 0.34 -22.33
N PHE A 8 6.94 0.08 -22.88
CA PHE A 8 7.79 -1.02 -22.41
C PHE A 8 8.22 -0.81 -20.96
N ARG A 9 8.58 0.42 -20.57
CA ARG A 9 8.87 0.75 -19.17
C ARG A 9 7.68 0.50 -18.24
N ALA A 10 6.45 0.81 -18.68
CA ALA A 10 5.25 0.55 -17.90
C ALA A 10 5.03 -0.97 -17.71
N LEU A 11 5.22 -1.75 -18.77
CA LEU A 11 5.11 -3.22 -18.72
C LEU A 11 6.19 -3.85 -17.83
N GLU A 12 7.44 -3.43 -17.98
CA GLU A 12 8.56 -3.88 -17.14
C GLU A 12 8.32 -3.54 -15.68
N TRP A 13 7.84 -2.32 -15.40
CA TRP A 13 7.50 -1.92 -14.04
C TRP A 13 6.44 -2.85 -13.42
N LEU A 14 5.36 -3.17 -14.15
CA LEU A 14 4.33 -4.09 -13.69
C LEU A 14 4.88 -5.49 -13.38
N LYS A 15 5.79 -5.99 -14.22
CA LYS A 15 6.43 -7.30 -14.05
C LYS A 15 7.37 -7.30 -12.82
N ASP A 16 8.26 -6.32 -12.74
CA ASP A 16 9.33 -6.30 -11.76
C ASP A 16 8.83 -5.93 -10.35
N ASN A 17 7.74 -5.17 -10.26
CA ASN A 17 7.19 -4.69 -8.98
C ASN A 17 6.02 -5.53 -8.47
N ALA A 18 5.60 -6.59 -9.18
CA ALA A 18 4.51 -7.45 -8.74
C ALA A 18 4.74 -8.06 -7.35
N LYS A 19 5.94 -8.63 -7.13
CA LYS A 19 6.31 -9.22 -5.83
C LYS A 19 6.53 -8.15 -4.74
N PRO A 20 7.32 -7.08 -4.97
CA PRO A 20 7.45 -6.00 -4.00
C PRO A 20 6.12 -5.35 -3.59
N ALA A 21 5.18 -5.18 -4.53
CA ALA A 21 3.85 -4.65 -4.24
C ALA A 21 3.03 -5.61 -3.37
N ALA A 22 3.09 -6.92 -3.65
CA ALA A 22 2.43 -7.93 -2.82
C ALA A 22 3.00 -7.95 -1.40
N GLU A 23 4.33 -7.84 -1.25
CA GLU A 23 5.01 -7.78 0.04
C GLU A 23 4.62 -6.51 0.83
N ALA A 24 4.59 -5.34 0.19
CA ALA A 24 4.16 -4.09 0.82
C ALA A 24 2.72 -4.17 1.34
N ARG A 25 1.82 -4.76 0.54
CA ARG A 25 0.43 -4.99 0.96
C ARG A 25 0.34 -5.96 2.13
N ALA A 26 1.08 -7.06 2.08
CA ALA A 26 1.09 -8.06 3.15
C ALA A 26 1.61 -7.47 4.46
N GLU A 27 2.68 -6.67 4.39
CA GLU A 27 3.26 -5.94 5.52
C GLU A 27 2.24 -5.00 6.17
N ARG A 28 1.54 -4.19 5.36
CA ARG A 28 0.48 -3.30 5.85
C ARG A 28 -0.61 -4.09 6.59
N LEU A 29 -1.19 -5.11 5.94
CA LEU A 29 -2.26 -5.93 6.51
C LEU A 29 -1.82 -6.63 7.79
N PHE A 30 -0.58 -7.12 7.83
CA PHE A 30 -0.06 -7.78 9.02
C PHE A 30 0.02 -6.83 10.22
N ILE A 31 0.51 -5.60 10.03
CA ILE A 31 0.60 -4.62 11.12
C ILE A 31 -0.81 -4.15 11.55
N GLU A 32 -1.73 -3.96 10.60
CA GLU A 32 -3.14 -3.62 10.88
C GLU A 32 -3.79 -4.65 11.81
N GLU A 33 -3.57 -5.94 11.55
CA GLU A 33 -4.09 -7.03 12.39
C GLU A 33 -3.32 -7.18 13.71
N GLN A 34 -2.01 -6.90 13.73
CA GLN A 34 -1.19 -7.00 14.94
C GLN A 34 -1.48 -5.89 15.96
N LEU A 35 -1.87 -4.69 15.52
CA LEU A 35 -2.20 -3.54 16.38
C LEU A 35 -3.22 -3.82 17.49
N PRO A 36 -4.42 -4.38 17.22
CA PRO A 36 -5.37 -4.73 18.26
C PRO A 36 -4.85 -5.81 19.20
N HIS A 37 -4.08 -6.78 18.70
CA HIS A 37 -3.42 -7.80 19.54
C HIS A 37 -2.40 -7.18 20.50
N LEU A 38 -1.56 -6.26 20.01
CA LEU A 38 -0.59 -5.54 20.84
C LEU A 38 -1.29 -4.72 21.93
N ARG A 39 -2.33 -3.98 21.56
CA ARG A 39 -3.12 -3.19 22.53
C ARG A 39 -3.75 -4.08 23.60
N ALA A 40 -4.37 -5.19 23.18
CA ALA A 40 -5.01 -6.13 24.10
C ALA A 40 -3.98 -6.75 25.07
N ARG A 41 -2.81 -7.14 24.57
CA ARG A 41 -1.73 -7.68 25.41
C ARG A 41 -1.31 -6.69 26.50
N ILE A 42 -1.05 -5.44 26.13
CA ILE A 42 -0.64 -4.40 27.10
C ILE A 42 -1.77 -4.12 28.10
N ALA A 43 -3.02 -4.07 27.64
CA ALA A 43 -4.16 -3.87 28.54
C ALA A 43 -4.30 -5.01 29.56
N VAL A 44 -4.09 -6.27 29.14
CA VAL A 44 -4.09 -7.43 30.05
C VAL A 44 -2.98 -7.32 31.09
N GLU A 45 -1.78 -6.89 30.70
CA GLU A 45 -0.65 -6.66 31.61
C GLU A 45 -0.96 -5.55 32.64
N CYS A 46 -1.56 -4.43 32.21
CA CYS A 46 -1.98 -3.36 33.12
C CYS A 46 -3.08 -3.82 34.10
N MET A 47 -4.08 -4.58 33.62
CA MET A 47 -5.13 -5.12 34.48
C MET A 47 -4.57 -6.11 35.52
N ALA A 48 -3.60 -6.95 35.14
CA ALA A 48 -2.90 -7.83 36.07
C ALA A 48 -2.10 -7.05 37.14
N ALA A 49 -1.66 -5.82 36.82
CA ALA A 49 -1.02 -4.90 37.76
C ALA A 49 -2.00 -4.10 38.65
N GLY A 50 -3.31 -4.35 38.52
CA GLY A 50 -4.35 -3.74 39.35
C GLY A 50 -5.03 -2.50 38.75
N ASP A 51 -4.75 -2.16 37.49
CA ASP A 51 -5.48 -1.09 36.80
C ASP A 51 -6.92 -1.50 36.48
N SER A 52 -7.84 -0.53 36.51
CA SER A 52 -9.18 -0.73 35.96
C SER A 52 -9.11 -0.95 34.45
N ALA A 53 -10.10 -1.64 33.88
CA ALA A 53 -10.16 -1.89 32.43
C ALA A 53 -10.08 -0.58 31.60
N ALA A 54 -10.68 0.50 32.09
CA ALA A 54 -10.62 1.81 31.43
C ALA A 54 -9.21 2.42 31.48
N ALA A 55 -8.53 2.36 32.64
CA ALA A 55 -7.17 2.84 32.77
C ALA A 55 -6.18 2.01 31.94
N ALA A 56 -6.37 0.69 31.88
CA ALA A 56 -5.56 -0.24 31.09
C ALA A 56 -5.66 0.05 29.58
N ASP A 57 -6.86 0.29 29.03
CA ASP A 57 -7.02 0.63 27.61
C ASP A 57 -6.35 1.98 27.26
N MET A 58 -6.48 2.99 28.13
CA MET A 58 -5.80 4.28 27.94
C MET A 58 -4.27 4.11 27.96
N LYS A 59 -3.73 3.38 28.94
CA LYS A 59 -2.29 3.09 29.04
C LYS A 59 -1.77 2.30 27.85
N ALA A 60 -2.54 1.31 27.36
CA ALA A 60 -2.16 0.55 26.18
C ALA A 60 -2.05 1.43 24.93
N LYS A 61 -3.01 2.33 24.70
CA LYS A 61 -2.99 3.29 23.58
C LYS A 61 -1.89 4.35 23.72
N ALA A 62 -1.56 4.74 24.95
CA ALA A 62 -0.51 5.70 25.24
C ALA A 62 0.91 5.07 25.27
N SER A 63 1.02 3.75 25.18
CA SER A 63 2.30 3.06 25.26
C SER A 63 3.21 3.36 24.07
N ASP A 64 4.52 3.45 24.33
CA ASP A 64 5.51 3.63 23.27
C ASP A 64 5.49 2.49 22.24
N ALA A 65 5.24 1.26 22.69
CA ALA A 65 5.12 0.11 21.80
C ALA A 65 3.96 0.28 20.80
N TYR A 66 2.81 0.78 21.25
CA TYR A 66 1.67 1.04 20.38
C TYR A 66 1.97 2.19 19.40
N LYS A 67 2.65 3.25 19.87
CA LYS A 67 3.10 4.35 19.02
C LYS A 67 4.07 3.88 17.94
N ILE A 68 5.07 3.07 18.28
CA ILE A 68 6.03 2.49 17.34
C ILE A 68 5.31 1.63 16.29
N ALA A 69 4.32 0.83 16.69
CA ALA A 69 3.53 0.03 15.78
C ALA A 69 2.71 0.90 14.79
N LEU A 70 2.16 2.03 15.26
CA LEU A 70 1.47 2.99 14.39
C LEU A 70 2.41 3.67 13.39
N ASP A 71 3.63 4.02 13.81
CA ASP A 71 4.64 4.57 12.90
C ASP A 71 5.06 3.54 11.84
N GLY A 72 5.21 2.27 12.22
CA GLY A 72 5.43 1.17 11.29
C GLY A 72 4.27 1.00 10.31
N LEU A 73 3.02 1.06 10.80
CA LEU A 73 1.84 1.01 9.94
C LEU A 73 1.83 2.17 8.93
N ARG A 74 2.12 3.39 9.38
CA ARG A 74 2.19 4.56 8.51
C ARG A 74 3.17 4.35 7.35
N ALA A 75 4.37 3.84 7.64
CA ALA A 75 5.37 3.55 6.62
C ALA A 75 4.92 2.42 5.66
N ALA A 76 4.30 1.36 6.18
CA ALA A 76 3.78 0.26 5.38
C ALA A 76 2.64 0.71 4.45
N VAL A 77 1.73 1.55 4.94
CA VAL A 77 0.66 2.18 4.15
C VAL A 77 1.27 3.01 3.02
N GLU A 78 2.23 3.89 3.33
CA GLU A 78 2.86 4.75 2.32
C GLU A 78 3.49 3.91 1.19
N LYS A 79 4.19 2.83 1.54
CA LYS A 79 4.81 1.90 0.59
C LYS A 79 3.78 1.17 -0.28
N ASP A 80 2.72 0.61 0.32
CA ASP A 80 1.65 -0.07 -0.43
C ASP A 80 0.91 0.90 -1.37
N GLU A 81 0.56 2.09 -0.87
CA GLU A 81 -0.11 3.14 -1.65
C GLU A 81 0.76 3.61 -2.82
N TYR A 82 2.06 3.80 -2.60
CA TYR A 82 3.01 4.14 -3.65
C TYR A 82 3.01 3.09 -4.77
N MET A 83 3.08 1.80 -4.41
CA MET A 83 3.03 0.71 -5.38
C MET A 83 1.69 0.69 -6.14
N ARG A 84 0.56 0.96 -5.45
CA ARG A 84 -0.75 1.05 -6.10
C ARG A 84 -0.80 2.20 -7.10
N PHE A 85 -0.30 3.39 -6.75
CA PHE A 85 -0.30 4.54 -7.65
C PHE A 85 0.58 4.32 -8.88
N GLN A 86 1.73 3.68 -8.70
CA GLN A 86 2.62 3.35 -9.81
C GLN A 86 2.00 2.31 -10.75
N ARG A 87 1.25 1.33 -10.23
CA ARG A 87 0.45 0.42 -11.04
C ARG A 87 -0.62 1.17 -11.83
N THR A 88 -1.41 2.03 -11.18
CA THR A 88 -2.42 2.85 -11.86
C THR A 88 -1.79 3.73 -12.95
N ARG A 89 -0.61 4.28 -12.72
CA ARG A 89 0.13 5.04 -13.72
C ARG A 89 0.53 4.16 -14.92
N ALA A 90 1.04 2.95 -14.68
CA ALA A 90 1.40 2.03 -15.76
C ALA A 90 0.17 1.64 -16.60
N ASP A 91 -0.95 1.34 -15.94
CA ASP A 91 -2.23 1.03 -16.59
C ASP A 91 -2.70 2.22 -17.46
N ALA A 92 -2.62 3.45 -16.94
CA ALA A 92 -2.98 4.65 -17.68
C ALA A 92 -2.10 4.89 -18.93
N ILE A 93 -0.80 4.59 -18.85
CA ILE A 93 0.12 4.68 -20.00
C ILE A 93 -0.30 3.70 -21.09
N ILE A 94 -0.63 2.46 -20.73
CA ILE A 94 -1.07 1.41 -21.66
C ILE A 94 -2.37 1.82 -22.35
N GLU A 95 -3.34 2.36 -21.61
CA GLU A 95 -4.63 2.81 -22.16
C GLU A 95 -4.49 4.00 -23.12
N ILE A 96 -3.63 4.97 -22.79
CA ILE A 96 -3.35 6.09 -23.70
C ILE A 96 -2.68 5.58 -24.97
N TRP A 97 -1.70 4.67 -24.86
CA TRP A 97 -1.05 4.07 -26.04
C TRP A 97 -2.07 3.34 -26.93
N ARG A 98 -2.95 2.50 -26.35
CA ARG A 98 -4.02 1.81 -27.08
C ARG A 98 -4.89 2.78 -27.87
N SER A 99 -5.23 3.91 -27.24
CA SER A 99 -6.05 4.96 -27.85
C SER A 99 -5.33 5.67 -29.00
N LEU A 100 -4.06 6.05 -28.82
CA LEU A 100 -3.25 6.67 -29.86
C LEU A 100 -3.07 5.75 -31.08
N SER A 101 -2.77 4.47 -30.85
CA SER A 101 -2.64 3.48 -31.94
C SER A 101 -3.98 3.24 -32.65
N ALA A 102 -5.11 3.29 -31.94
CA ALA A 102 -6.43 3.20 -32.56
C ALA A 102 -6.72 4.39 -33.49
N ASN A 103 -6.39 5.61 -33.05
CA ASN A 103 -6.52 6.82 -33.87
C ASN A 103 -5.64 6.72 -35.13
N GLN A 104 -4.39 6.28 -35.00
CA GLN A 104 -3.48 6.08 -36.14
C GLN A 104 -4.04 5.05 -37.15
N ARG A 105 -4.59 3.93 -36.67
CA ARG A 105 -5.25 2.92 -37.54
C ARG A 105 -6.48 3.48 -38.25
N SER A 106 -7.25 4.37 -37.59
CA SER A 106 -8.41 5.02 -38.20
C SER A 106 -7.99 5.94 -39.34
N ILE A 107 -6.96 6.76 -39.11
CA ILE A 107 -6.39 7.67 -40.12
C ILE A 107 -5.86 6.88 -41.31
N ALA A 108 -5.10 5.80 -41.06
CA ALA A 108 -4.52 4.97 -42.12
C ALA A 108 -5.56 4.26 -43.00
N LYS A 109 -6.81 4.10 -42.53
CA LYS A 109 -7.92 3.55 -43.32
C LYS A 109 -8.70 4.61 -44.11
N ALA A 110 -8.57 5.88 -43.75
CA ALA A 110 -9.26 7.00 -44.37
C ALA A 110 -8.48 7.63 -45.54
N VAL A 111 -7.22 7.21 -45.72
CA VAL A 111 -6.31 7.56 -46.83
C VAL A 111 -6.29 6.41 -47.84
#